data_AF-A0A537LLN1-F1
#
_entry.id   AF-A0A537LLN1-F1
#
_cell.length_a   1.000
_cell.length_b   1.000
_cell.length_c   1.000
_cell.angle_alpha   90.00
_cell.angle_beta   90.00
_cell.angle_gamma   90.00
#
_symmetry.space_group_name_H-M   'P 1'
#
loop_
_entity.id
_entity.type
_entity.pdbx_description
1 polymer ?
#
loop_
_entity_poly.entity_id
_entity_poly.type
_entity_poly.pdbx_seq_one_letter_code
_entity_poly.pdbx_strand_id
1 'polypeptide(L)' 'MFLIFQLRRLDVWPVSDYGVRKGYSLAYGLRDLLTPKELQGEGERFRPYRTVAAWYCWRAVHEARRAGNNAR' A
#
# COMPACT_ATOMS: atom_id res chain seq x y z
N MET A 1 -5.06 -5.47 -9.83
CA MET A 1 -6.42 -5.39 -9.25
C MET A 1 -7.25 -6.66 -9.45
N PHE A 2 -7.47 -7.14 -10.68
CA PHE A 2 -8.24 -8.38 -10.94
C PHE A 2 -7.78 -9.60 -10.11
N LEU A 3 -6.46 -9.82 -10.04
CA LEU A 3 -5.88 -10.93 -9.26
C LEU A 3 -6.25 -10.90 -7.77
N ILE A 4 -6.35 -9.70 -7.19
CA ILE A 4 -6.64 -9.51 -5.76
C ILE A 4 -8.13 -9.67 -5.51
N PHE A 5 -8.97 -8.93 -6.24
CA PHE A 5 -10.39 -8.82 -5.92
C PHE A 5 -11.27 -9.91 -6.53
N GLN A 6 -10.94 -10.39 -7.74
CA GLN A 6 -11.73 -11.43 -8.39
C GLN A 6 -11.16 -12.82 -8.11
N LEU A 7 -9.84 -12.98 -8.25
CA LEU A 7 -9.18 -14.29 -8.11
C LEU A 7 -8.66 -14.59 -6.71
N ARG A 8 -8.82 -13.65 -5.76
CA ARG A 8 -8.43 -13.82 -4.35
C ARG A 8 -6.98 -14.28 -4.15
N ARG A 9 -6.06 -13.82 -5.01
CA ARG A 9 -4.62 -14.12 -4.87
C ARG A 9 -4.05 -13.35 -3.69
N LEU A 10 -3.47 -14.06 -2.72
CA LEU A 10 -2.92 -13.48 -1.49
C LEU A 10 -1.48 -12.95 -1.63
N ASP A 11 -0.77 -13.30 -2.70
CA ASP A 11 0.63 -12.90 -2.92
C ASP A 11 0.81 -11.95 -4.11
N VAL A 12 0.07 -10.83 -4.13
CA VAL A 12 0.17 -9.81 -5.18
C VAL A 12 0.65 -8.49 -4.59
N TRP A 13 1.67 -7.89 -5.21
CA TRP A 13 2.25 -6.61 -4.78
C TRP A 13 2.09 -5.55 -5.88
N PRO A 14 1.05 -4.69 -5.83
CA PRO A 14 0.73 -3.76 -6.91
C PRO A 14 1.59 -2.49 -6.82
N VAL A 15 2.88 -2.59 -7.15
CA VAL A 15 3.87 -1.51 -7.02
C VAL A 15 3.54 -0.23 -7.79
N SER A 16 2.74 -0.31 -8.86
CA SER A 16 2.31 0.85 -9.65
C SER A 16 1.06 1.55 -9.07
N ASP A 17 0.42 0.97 -8.05
CA ASP A 17 -0.77 1.57 -7.44
C ASP A 17 -0.37 2.77 -6.57
N TYR A 18 -0.92 3.95 -6.89
CA TYR A 18 -0.65 5.16 -6.12
C TYR A 18 -1.09 5.04 -4.66
N GLY A 19 -2.21 4.37 -4.40
CA GLY A 19 -2.72 4.15 -3.05
C GLY A 19 -1.79 3.29 -2.21
N VAL A 20 -1.21 2.24 -2.78
CA VAL A 20 -0.21 1.41 -2.10
C VAL A 20 1.08 2.17 -1.86
N ARG A 21 1.63 2.86 -2.89
CA ARG A 21 2.85 3.67 -2.72
C ARG A 21 2.68 4.74 -1.65
N LYS A 22 1.57 5.47 -1.68
CA LYS A 22 1.27 6.52 -0.69
C LYS A 22 1.01 5.93 0.68
N GLY A 23 0.24 4.87 0.76
CA GLY A 23 -0.07 4.17 2.00
C GLY A 23 1.17 3.62 2.68
N TYR A 24 2.08 3.05 1.91
CA TYR A 24 3.38 2.60 2.38
C TYR A 24 4.20 3.76 2.93
N SER A 25 4.29 4.86 2.17
CA SER A 25 5.03 6.06 2.61
C SER A 25 4.45 6.62 3.92
N LEU A 26 3.12 6.66 4.06
CA LEU A 26 2.44 7.07 5.29
C LEU A 26 2.72 6.12 6.46
N ALA A 27 2.63 4.81 6.23
CA ALA A 27 2.83 3.80 7.28
C ALA A 27 4.26 3.81 7.84
N TYR A 28 5.24 4.14 7.00
CA TYR A 28 6.66 4.20 7.38
C TYR A 28 7.19 5.63 7.62
N GLY A 29 6.32 6.64 7.64
CA GLY A 29 6.71 8.03 7.92
C GLY A 29 7.68 8.64 6.90
N LEU A 30 7.62 8.17 5.66
CA LEU A 30 8.50 8.63 4.58
C LEU A 30 7.99 9.96 4.00
N ARG A 31 8.91 10.89 3.76
CA ARG A 31 8.59 12.22 3.21
C ARG A 31 8.15 12.13 1.75
N ASP A 32 8.86 11.30 0.99
CA ASP A 32 8.65 11.15 -0.45
C ASP A 32 7.91 9.86 -0.79
N LEU A 33 7.20 9.90 -1.91
CA LEU A 33 6.52 8.75 -2.47
C LEU A 33 7.54 7.84 -3.16
N LEU A 34 7.77 6.63 -2.62
CA LEU A 34 8.67 5.66 -3.26
C LEU A 34 8.31 5.43 -4.72
N THR A 35 9.30 5.31 -5.59
CA THR A 35 9.14 4.83 -6.96
C THR A 35 8.66 3.37 -6.97
N PRO A 36 8.01 2.89 -8.05
CA PRO A 36 7.63 1.49 -8.16
C PRO A 36 8.80 0.51 -7.98
N LYS A 37 10.01 0.92 -8.43
CA LYS A 37 11.24 0.13 -8.32
C LYS A 37 11.69 -0.02 -6.87
N GLU A 38 11.67 1.06 -6.09
CA GLU A 38 12.01 1.03 -4.66
C GLU A 38 10.99 0.22 -3.87
N LEU A 39 9.69 0.44 -4.15
CA LEU A 39 8.62 -0.28 -3.46
C LEU A 39 8.65 -1.79 -3.72
N GLN A 40 9.19 -2.23 -4.86
CA GLN A 40 9.27 -3.64 -5.21
C GLN A 40 10.11 -4.45 -4.21
N GLY A 41 11.26 -3.92 -3.77
CA GLY A 41 12.12 -4.58 -2.79
C GLY A 41 11.46 -4.69 -1.42
N GLU A 42 10.76 -3.65 -1.00
CA GLU A 42 10.05 -3.62 0.28
C GLU A 42 8.91 -4.65 0.37
N GLY A 43 8.38 -5.09 -0.77
CA GLY A 43 7.33 -6.10 -0.83
C GLY A 43 7.78 -7.50 -0.39
N GLU A 44 9.07 -7.83 -0.51
CA GLU A 44 9.54 -9.21 -0.34
C GLU A 44 9.39 -9.72 1.10
N ARG A 45 9.54 -8.84 2.12
CA ARG A 45 9.35 -9.23 3.53
C ARG A 45 7.92 -9.63 3.88
N PHE A 46 6.95 -9.29 3.03
CA PHE A 46 5.54 -9.60 3.25
C PHE A 46 5.08 -10.89 2.57
N ARG A 47 5.99 -11.64 1.94
CA ARG A 47 5.64 -12.94 1.37
C ARG A 47 5.29 -13.94 2.46
N PRO A 48 4.31 -14.84 2.23
CA PRO A 48 3.52 -15.00 0.99
C PRO A 48 2.21 -14.18 0.96
N TYR A 49 2.08 -13.13 1.77
CA TYR A 49 0.84 -12.37 1.99
C TYR A 49 0.93 -10.90 1.54
N ARG A 50 1.60 -10.63 0.42
CA ARG A 50 1.79 -9.26 -0.10
C ARG A 50 0.48 -8.53 -0.38
N THR A 51 -0.59 -9.24 -0.73
CA THR A 51 -1.93 -8.64 -0.90
C THR A 51 -2.47 -8.07 0.40
N VAL A 52 -2.19 -8.70 1.54
CA VAL A 52 -2.61 -8.22 2.86
C VAL A 52 -1.87 -6.94 3.21
N ALA A 53 -0.55 -6.87 2.95
CA ALA A 53 0.23 -5.66 3.14
C ALA A 53 -0.29 -4.50 2.25
N ALA A 54 -0.62 -4.78 1.00
CA ALA A 54 -1.21 -3.79 0.09
C ALA A 54 -2.55 -3.25 0.61
N TRP A 55 -3.38 -4.13 1.20
CA TRP A 55 -4.64 -3.72 1.82
C TRP A 55 -4.42 -2.75 3.00
N TYR A 56 -3.45 -3.02 3.87
CA TYR A 56 -3.10 -2.10 4.95
C TYR A 56 -2.56 -0.76 4.45
N CYS A 57 -1.84 -0.73 3.33
CA CYS A 57 -1.42 0.53 2.70
C CYS A 57 -2.65 1.37 2.33
N TRP A 58 -3.67 0.77 1.71
CA TRP A 58 -4.92 1.50 1.41
C TRP A 58 -5.64 1.97 2.67
N ARG A 59 -5.62 1.19 3.76
CA ARG A 59 -6.15 1.63 5.05
C ARG A 59 -5.40 2.84 5.60
N ALA A 60 -4.07 2.87 5.52
CA ALA A 60 -3.27 4.01 5.96
C ALA A 60 -3.67 5.29 5.21
N VAL A 61 -3.91 5.21 3.89
CA VAL A 61 -4.41 6.36 3.11
C VAL A 61 -5.79 6.80 3.59
N HIS A 62 -6.69 5.86 3.86
CA HIS A 62 -8.04 6.15 4.35
C HIS A 62 -7.99 6.85 5.72
N GLU A 63 -7.22 6.34 6.67
CA GLU A 63 -7.10 6.95 7.99
C GLU A 63 -6.40 8.32 7.94
N ALA A 64 -5.37 8.50 7.11
CA ALA A 64 -4.74 9.80 6.93
C ALA A 64 -5.71 10.85 6.34
N ARG A 65 -6.59 10.45 5.41
CA ARG A 65 -7.65 11.33 4.90
C ARG A 65 -8.65 11.71 5.98
N ARG A 66 -9.07 10.75 6.81
CA ARG A 66 -10.00 11.01 7.93
C ARG A 66 -9.38 11.96 8.95
N ALA A 67 -8.12 11.76 9.32
CA ALA A 67 -7.41 12.65 10.22
C ALA A 67 -7.33 14.09 9.67
N GLY A 68 -7.03 14.25 8.37
CA GLY A 68 -7.01 15.55 7.73
C GLY A 68 -8.39 16.24 7.63
N ASN A 69 -9.47 15.46 7.48
CA ASN A 69 -10.83 16.00 7.47
C ASN A 69 -11.31 16.42 8.85
N ASN A 70 -10.88 15.73 9.91
CA ASN A 70 -11.27 16.03 11.29
C ASN A 70 -10.49 17.23 11.88
N ALA A 71 -9.43 17.67 11.20
CA ALA A 71 -8.62 18.84 11.57
C ALA A 71 -9.02 20.13 10.82
N ARG A 72 -10.08 20.08 9.99
CA ARG A 72 -10.69 21.22 9.31
C ARG A 72 -12.02 21.56 9.96
#